data_AF-H2YE33-F1
#
_entry.id   AF-H2YE33-F1
#
_cell.length_a   1.000
_cell.length_b   1.000
_cell.length_c   1.000
_cell.angle_alpha   90.00
_cell.angle_beta   90.00
_cell.angle_gamma   90.00
#
_symmetry.space_group_name_H-M   'P 1'
#
loop_
_entity.id
_entity.type
_entity.pdbx_description
1 polymer ?
#
loop_
_entity_poly.entity_id
_entity_poly.type
_entity_poly.pdbx_seq_one_letter_code
_entity_poly.pdbx_strand_id
1 'polypeptide(L)'
;MKFDVVTLAVLIVTIQFASCARESCGDVRRTFVTRSVGPATMVPIMPVTGVGLAVCRSEGPTCCTPAMEAKYREASARDLTDLVKQKTAPLEKRFRIFAKKFREFWNQVVKSSRSRAITAQQNPDLESELRHFYDSFLMPNPVRLASNDDRHVQLDGLLYTVFISSLEDEIGFKLSEEKMGCALSELTRYLTPLTSLKAEIEALLNRTGLFFKALNVGLRAAE
;
A
#
# COMPACT_ATOMS: atom_id res chain seq x y z
N MET A 1 3.75 -77.45 -18.72
CA MET A 1 4.70 -77.17 -17.62
C MET A 1 3.91 -77.17 -16.32
N LYS A 2 4.21 -78.08 -15.38
CA LYS A 2 3.59 -78.12 -14.04
C LYS A 2 4.55 -77.43 -13.08
N PHE A 3 4.14 -76.32 -12.48
CA PHE A 3 4.91 -75.68 -11.42
C PHE A 3 4.64 -76.44 -10.12
N ASP A 4 5.69 -76.92 -9.47
CA ASP A 4 5.59 -77.65 -8.22
C ASP A 4 5.27 -76.68 -7.08
N VAL A 5 4.56 -77.13 -6.05
CA VAL A 5 4.17 -76.29 -4.91
C VAL A 5 5.41 -75.71 -4.23
N VAL A 6 6.52 -76.45 -4.25
CA VAL A 6 7.82 -76.00 -3.76
C VAL A 6 8.38 -74.85 -4.60
N THR A 7 8.22 -74.89 -5.91
CA THR A 7 8.69 -73.82 -6.81
C THR A 7 7.87 -72.54 -6.62
N LEU A 8 6.56 -72.67 -6.43
CA LEU A 8 5.68 -71.55 -6.09
C LEU A 8 6.00 -70.97 -4.71
N ALA A 9 6.25 -71.81 -3.70
CA ALA A 9 6.62 -71.35 -2.36
C ALA A 9 7.96 -70.61 -2.35
N VAL A 10 8.97 -71.11 -3.08
CA VAL A 10 10.27 -70.44 -3.22
C VAL A 10 10.14 -69.12 -3.98
N LEU A 11 9.31 -69.04 -5.01
CA LEU A 11 9.00 -67.78 -5.70
C LEU A 11 8.32 -66.77 -4.78
N ILE A 12 7.35 -67.18 -3.97
CA ILE A 12 6.66 -66.29 -3.04
C ILE A 12 7.62 -65.78 -1.96
N VAL A 13 8.46 -66.66 -1.39
CA VAL A 13 9.47 -66.29 -0.39
C VAL A 13 10.51 -65.35 -1.00
N THR A 14 11.01 -65.62 -2.20
CA THR A 14 11.98 -64.73 -2.87
C THR A 14 11.39 -63.36 -3.22
N ILE A 15 10.10 -63.28 -3.59
CA ILE A 15 9.39 -62.01 -3.82
C ILE A 15 9.18 -61.24 -2.50
N GLN A 16 8.89 -61.95 -1.39
CA GLN A 16 8.80 -61.35 -0.05
C GLN A 16 10.14 -60.87 0.50
N PHE A 17 11.25 -61.53 0.17
CA PHE A 17 12.60 -61.05 0.53
C PHE A 17 13.11 -59.93 -0.41
N ALA A 18 12.71 -59.91 -1.68
CA ALA A 18 13.06 -58.85 -2.63
C ALA A 18 12.33 -57.52 -2.34
N SER A 19 11.15 -57.57 -1.73
CA SER A 19 10.43 -56.36 -1.27
C SER A 19 11.02 -55.76 0.02
N CYS A 20 11.93 -56.47 0.70
CA CYS A 20 12.74 -55.94 1.80
C CYS A 20 14.08 -55.33 1.33
N ALA A 21 14.39 -55.37 0.03
CA ALA A 21 15.62 -54.79 -0.52
C ALA A 21 15.45 -53.28 -0.79
N ARG A 22 15.67 -52.51 0.29
CA ARG A 22 16.09 -51.09 0.30
C ARG A 22 15.13 -50.07 -0.30
N GLU A 23 14.18 -49.60 0.49
CA GLU A 23 13.85 -48.18 0.45
C GLU A 23 15.10 -47.41 0.95
N SER A 24 16.02 -47.06 0.06
CA SER A 24 17.15 -46.20 0.38
C SER A 24 16.73 -44.73 0.28
N CYS A 25 17.34 -43.85 1.06
CA CYS A 25 17.03 -42.41 1.03
C CYS A 25 17.72 -41.67 -0.14
N GLY A 26 18.15 -42.39 -1.18
CA GLY A 26 18.90 -41.83 -2.32
C GLY A 26 18.14 -40.74 -3.07
N ASP A 27 16.84 -40.91 -3.28
CA ASP A 27 16.01 -39.91 -3.99
C ASP A 27 15.78 -38.66 -3.13
N VAL A 28 15.53 -38.84 -1.83
CA VAL A 28 15.45 -37.73 -0.86
C VAL A 28 16.77 -36.96 -0.83
N ARG A 29 17.91 -37.67 -0.85
CA ARG A 29 19.24 -37.07 -0.88
C ARG A 29 19.47 -36.22 -2.13
N ARG A 30 19.03 -36.72 -3.30
CA ARG A 30 19.11 -35.96 -4.55
C ARG A 30 18.27 -34.68 -4.46
N THR A 31 17.01 -34.79 -4.03
CA THR A 31 16.12 -33.63 -3.92
C THR A 31 16.60 -32.61 -2.89
N PHE A 32 17.14 -33.05 -1.74
CA PHE A 32 17.67 -32.18 -0.69
C PHE A 32 18.80 -31.27 -1.22
N VAL A 33 19.66 -31.81 -2.08
CA VAL A 33 20.75 -31.07 -2.72
C VAL A 33 20.24 -30.22 -3.87
N THR A 34 19.43 -30.77 -4.79
CA THR A 34 18.94 -30.05 -5.97
C THR A 34 18.07 -28.86 -5.60
N ARG A 35 17.33 -28.93 -4.49
CA ARG A 35 16.55 -27.81 -3.95
C ARG A 35 17.37 -26.86 -3.07
N SER A 36 18.69 -27.04 -2.99
CA SER A 36 19.59 -26.21 -2.17
C SER A 36 19.15 -26.11 -0.70
N VAL A 37 18.59 -27.19 -0.16
CA VAL A 37 18.14 -27.25 1.24
C VAL A 37 19.33 -27.46 2.17
N GLY A 38 20.27 -28.30 1.75
CA GLY A 38 21.52 -28.52 2.48
C GLY A 38 22.43 -29.55 1.82
N PRO A 39 23.58 -29.86 2.46
CA PRO A 39 24.55 -30.80 1.92
C PRO A 39 24.02 -32.25 1.98
N ALA A 40 24.45 -33.05 1.00
CA ALA A 40 24.05 -34.44 0.85
C ALA A 40 24.40 -35.33 2.06
N THR A 41 25.37 -34.92 2.88
CA THR A 41 25.85 -35.64 4.07
C THR A 41 24.85 -35.63 5.23
N MET A 42 23.90 -34.70 5.23
CA MET A 42 22.85 -34.62 6.25
C MET A 42 21.73 -35.65 6.03
N VAL A 43 21.69 -36.28 4.86
CA VAL A 43 20.65 -37.25 4.51
C VAL A 43 21.16 -38.65 4.86
N PRO A 44 20.42 -39.43 5.67
CA PRO A 44 20.82 -40.79 6.00
C PRO A 44 20.82 -41.67 4.75
N ILE A 45 21.58 -42.75 4.75
CA ILE A 45 21.63 -43.68 3.61
C ILE A 45 20.36 -44.57 3.58
N MET A 46 19.88 -44.95 4.75
CA MET A 46 18.68 -45.77 4.97
C MET A 46 17.69 -45.04 5.90
N PRO A 47 16.38 -45.34 5.83
CA PRO A 47 15.36 -44.76 6.68
C PRO A 47 15.66 -44.94 8.17
N VAL A 48 15.37 -43.90 8.96
CA VAL A 48 15.55 -43.85 10.42
C VAL A 48 14.20 -43.68 11.11
N THR A 49 14.15 -43.90 12.43
CA THR A 49 12.95 -43.62 13.22
C THR A 49 12.64 -42.11 13.21
N GLY A 50 11.40 -41.72 12.91
CA GLY A 50 11.01 -40.30 12.88
C GLY A 50 10.77 -39.64 14.24
N VAL A 51 11.38 -40.16 15.31
CA VAL A 51 11.27 -39.59 16.66
C VAL A 51 11.97 -38.24 16.70
N GLY A 52 11.30 -37.22 17.24
CA GLY A 52 11.86 -35.87 17.40
C GLY A 52 11.67 -34.93 16.20
N LEU A 53 10.87 -35.31 15.21
CA LEU A 53 10.38 -34.39 14.18
C LEU A 53 9.27 -33.51 14.75
N ALA A 54 9.38 -32.19 14.55
CA ALA A 54 8.48 -31.19 15.11
C ALA A 54 7.28 -30.86 14.21
N VAL A 55 7.43 -30.99 12.89
CA VAL A 55 6.41 -30.61 11.89
C VAL A 55 5.92 -31.83 11.13
N CYS A 56 6.84 -32.64 10.64
CA CYS A 56 6.56 -33.88 9.92
C CYS A 56 6.06 -34.94 10.89
N ARG A 57 4.81 -35.40 10.70
CA ARG A 57 4.29 -36.56 11.42
C ARG A 57 4.64 -37.82 10.62
N SER A 58 5.44 -38.71 11.19
CA SER A 58 5.71 -40.04 10.63
C SER A 58 5.41 -41.11 11.66
N GLU A 59 4.49 -42.02 11.35
CA GLU A 59 4.17 -43.19 12.18
C GLU A 59 5.10 -44.40 11.90
N GLY A 60 6.08 -44.24 11.00
CA GLY A 60 7.02 -45.27 10.58
C GLY A 60 8.42 -44.73 10.24
N PRO A 61 9.32 -45.57 9.67
CA PRO A 61 10.66 -45.13 9.28
C PRO A 61 10.61 -44.03 8.20
N THR A 62 11.51 -43.06 8.30
CA THR A 62 11.56 -41.86 7.46
C THR A 62 12.99 -41.51 7.08
N CYS A 63 13.16 -40.84 5.93
CA CYS A 63 14.44 -40.31 5.50
C CYS A 63 14.76 -38.91 6.04
N CYS A 64 13.88 -38.34 6.89
CA CYS A 64 14.06 -37.02 7.45
C CYS A 64 14.59 -37.11 8.89
N THR A 65 15.72 -36.44 9.14
CA THR A 65 16.25 -36.25 10.51
C THR A 65 15.79 -34.89 11.07
N PRO A 66 15.83 -34.67 12.39
CA PRO A 66 15.51 -33.35 12.97
C PRO A 66 16.37 -32.21 12.39
N ALA A 67 17.63 -32.48 12.06
CA ALA A 67 18.52 -31.52 11.41
C ALA A 67 18.08 -31.20 9.96
N MET A 68 17.66 -32.21 9.20
CA MET A 68 17.08 -32.01 7.87
C MET A 68 15.78 -31.21 7.95
N GLU A 69 14.91 -31.52 8.91
CA GLU A 69 13.65 -30.81 9.09
C GLU A 69 13.86 -29.33 9.44
N ALA A 70 14.85 -29.01 10.28
CA ALA A 70 15.26 -27.63 10.53
C ALA A 70 15.67 -26.92 9.23
N LYS A 71 16.47 -27.57 8.37
CA LYS A 71 16.88 -26.99 7.08
C LYS A 71 15.73 -26.86 6.09
N TYR A 72 14.80 -27.81 6.06
CA TYR A 72 13.59 -27.69 5.26
C TYR A 72 12.71 -26.52 5.73
N ARG A 73 12.61 -26.27 7.03
CA ARG A 73 11.88 -25.11 7.55
C ARG A 73 12.54 -23.80 7.12
N GLU A 74 13.86 -23.69 7.23
CA GLU A 74 14.61 -22.51 6.75
C GLU A 74 14.44 -22.30 5.25
N ALA A 75 14.56 -23.35 4.43
CA ALA A 75 14.36 -23.28 2.99
C ALA A 75 12.93 -22.88 2.63
N SER A 76 11.94 -23.51 3.26
CA SER A 76 10.52 -23.21 3.02
C SER A 76 10.15 -21.77 3.43
N ALA A 77 10.70 -21.27 4.54
CA ALA A 77 10.49 -19.89 4.97
C ALA A 77 11.10 -18.89 3.98
N ARG A 78 12.30 -19.18 3.45
CA ARG A 78 12.94 -18.37 2.40
C ARG A 78 12.11 -18.39 1.12
N ASP A 79 11.75 -19.57 0.61
CA ASP A 79 10.96 -19.73 -0.62
C ASP A 79 9.60 -19.01 -0.52
N LEU A 80 8.92 -19.15 0.62
CA LEU A 80 7.66 -18.45 0.86
C LEU A 80 7.85 -16.93 0.90
N THR A 81 8.89 -16.46 1.58
CA THR A 81 9.22 -15.02 1.65
C THR A 81 9.52 -14.46 0.27
N ASP A 82 10.31 -15.18 -0.53
CA ASP A 82 10.66 -14.77 -1.90
C ASP A 82 9.44 -14.79 -2.82
N LEU A 83 8.58 -15.81 -2.70
CA LEU A 83 7.33 -15.88 -3.45
C LEU A 83 6.40 -14.72 -3.08
N VAL A 84 6.21 -14.44 -1.78
CA VAL A 84 5.39 -13.32 -1.32
C VAL A 84 5.92 -12.01 -1.90
N LYS A 85 7.22 -11.73 -1.76
CA LYS A 85 7.87 -10.54 -2.35
C LYS A 85 7.68 -10.46 -3.87
N GLN A 86 7.86 -11.57 -4.58
CA GLN A 86 7.69 -11.61 -6.03
C GLN A 86 6.24 -11.30 -6.44
N LYS A 87 5.26 -11.72 -5.64
CA LYS A 87 3.84 -11.46 -5.90
C LYS A 87 3.40 -10.06 -5.45
N THR A 88 3.97 -9.49 -4.39
CA THR A 88 3.61 -8.16 -3.89
C THR A 88 4.32 -7.03 -4.64
N ALA A 89 5.60 -7.19 -5.01
CA ALA A 89 6.38 -6.13 -5.64
C ALA A 89 5.73 -5.49 -6.90
N PRO A 90 5.08 -6.25 -7.82
CA PRO A 90 4.36 -5.65 -8.93
C PRO A 90 3.16 -4.78 -8.50
N LEU A 91 2.47 -5.17 -7.43
CA LEU A 91 1.35 -4.43 -6.86
C LEU A 91 1.85 -3.13 -6.22
N GLU A 92 2.90 -3.20 -5.41
CA GLU A 92 3.55 -2.05 -4.79
C GLU A 92 4.02 -1.04 -5.84
N LYS A 93 4.66 -1.53 -6.92
CA LYS A 93 5.07 -0.70 -8.06
C LYS A 93 3.89 0.00 -8.72
N ARG A 94 2.76 -0.70 -8.93
CA ARG A 94 1.54 -0.09 -9.50
C ARG A 94 0.97 0.99 -8.60
N PHE A 95 0.89 0.76 -7.29
CA PHE A 95 0.44 1.77 -6.32
C PHE A 95 1.35 3.00 -6.30
N ARG A 96 2.68 2.81 -6.33
CA ARG A 96 3.64 3.92 -6.47
C ARG A 96 3.39 4.75 -7.72
N ILE A 97 3.17 4.10 -8.87
CA ILE A 97 2.85 4.78 -10.12
C ILE A 97 1.52 5.53 -10.01
N PHE A 98 0.50 4.92 -9.44
CA PHE A 98 -0.81 5.54 -9.25
C PHE A 98 -0.72 6.80 -8.37
N ALA A 99 -0.08 6.69 -7.20
CA ALA A 99 0.12 7.81 -6.29
C ALA A 99 0.91 8.95 -6.94
N LYS A 100 1.96 8.62 -7.72
CA LYS A 100 2.74 9.60 -8.49
C LYS A 100 1.89 10.32 -9.53
N LYS A 101 1.18 9.57 -10.38
CA LYS A 101 0.31 10.14 -11.44
C LYS A 101 -0.77 11.04 -10.87
N PHE A 102 -1.41 10.62 -9.78
CA PHE A 102 -2.45 11.42 -9.15
C PHE A 102 -1.89 12.74 -8.57
N ARG A 103 -0.71 12.69 -7.95
CA ARG A 103 -0.02 13.89 -7.46
C ARG A 103 0.36 14.84 -8.59
N GLU A 104 0.86 14.31 -9.71
CA GLU A 104 1.19 15.10 -10.90
C GLU A 104 -0.06 15.77 -11.49
N PHE A 105 -1.15 15.02 -11.63
CA PHE A 105 -2.44 15.53 -12.08
C PHE A 105 -2.95 16.66 -11.17
N TRP A 106 -2.94 16.45 -9.85
CA TRP A 106 -3.33 17.49 -8.89
C TRP A 106 -2.51 18.77 -9.06
N ASN A 107 -1.18 18.64 -9.09
CA ASN A 107 -0.29 19.78 -9.26
C ASN A 107 -0.55 20.53 -10.58
N GLN A 108 -0.85 19.80 -11.66
CA GLN A 108 -1.17 20.41 -12.95
C GLN A 108 -2.50 21.18 -12.88
N VAL A 109 -3.54 20.59 -12.28
CA VAL A 109 -4.85 21.23 -12.10
C VAL A 109 -4.72 22.50 -11.27
N VAL A 110 -4.04 22.43 -10.12
CA VAL A 110 -3.86 23.57 -9.22
C VAL A 110 -3.04 24.68 -9.89
N LYS A 111 -1.93 24.35 -10.58
CA LYS A 111 -1.14 25.34 -11.32
C LYS A 111 -1.92 26.02 -12.44
N SER A 112 -2.69 25.24 -13.20
CA SER A 112 -3.54 25.79 -14.27
C SER A 112 -4.65 26.68 -13.72
N SER A 113 -5.26 26.28 -12.60
CA SER A 113 -6.27 27.08 -11.91
C SER A 113 -5.69 28.38 -11.37
N ARG A 114 -4.52 28.30 -10.69
CA ARG A 114 -3.76 29.46 -10.20
C ARG A 114 -3.47 30.47 -11.30
N SER A 115 -2.90 30.00 -12.41
CA SER A 115 -2.55 30.88 -13.53
C SER A 115 -3.79 31.59 -14.08
N ARG A 116 -4.89 30.87 -14.27
CA ARG A 116 -6.14 31.47 -14.78
C ARG A 116 -6.75 32.46 -13.79
N ALA A 117 -6.79 32.12 -12.50
CA ALA A 117 -7.33 32.99 -11.46
C ALA A 117 -6.52 34.28 -11.31
N ILE A 118 -5.18 34.18 -11.29
CA ILE A 118 -4.28 35.34 -11.19
C ILE A 118 -4.40 36.23 -12.44
N THR A 119 -4.36 35.66 -13.64
CA THR A 119 -4.43 36.45 -14.89
C THR A 119 -5.79 37.11 -15.11
N ALA A 120 -6.86 36.55 -14.54
CA ALA A 120 -8.19 37.14 -14.62
C ALA A 120 -8.35 38.36 -13.68
N GLN A 121 -7.45 38.54 -12.71
CA GLN A 121 -7.63 39.54 -11.67
C GLN A 121 -6.90 40.85 -11.97
N GLN A 122 -7.59 41.97 -11.76
CA GLN A 122 -7.04 43.33 -11.90
C GLN A 122 -6.71 43.98 -10.55
N ASN A 123 -7.32 43.51 -9.45
CA ASN A 123 -7.05 43.99 -8.10
C ASN A 123 -5.76 43.33 -7.53
N PRO A 124 -4.69 44.11 -7.26
CA PRO A 124 -3.43 43.56 -6.75
C PRO A 124 -3.54 42.95 -5.34
N ASP A 125 -4.46 43.46 -4.52
CA ASP A 125 -4.69 42.96 -3.16
C ASP A 125 -5.29 41.54 -3.23
N LEU A 126 -6.28 41.34 -4.12
CA LEU A 126 -6.88 40.02 -4.36
C LEU A 126 -5.92 39.07 -5.08
N GLU A 127 -5.06 39.57 -5.97
CA GLU A 127 -4.02 38.76 -6.61
C GLU A 127 -3.07 38.14 -5.57
N SER A 128 -2.64 38.94 -4.59
CA SER A 128 -1.77 38.48 -3.50
C SER A 128 -2.44 37.38 -2.68
N GLU A 129 -3.71 37.53 -2.32
CA GLU A 129 -4.41 36.49 -1.55
C GLU A 129 -4.67 35.21 -2.35
N LEU A 130 -5.00 35.33 -3.63
CA LEU A 130 -5.08 34.16 -4.51
C LEU A 130 -3.75 33.42 -4.55
N ARG A 131 -2.62 34.13 -4.70
CA ARG A 131 -1.29 33.51 -4.66
C ARG A 131 -1.05 32.77 -3.35
N HIS A 132 -1.34 33.41 -2.22
CA HIS A 132 -1.16 32.81 -0.91
C HIS A 132 -2.04 31.55 -0.73
N PHE A 133 -3.30 31.60 -1.15
CA PHE A 133 -4.19 30.43 -1.15
C PHE A 133 -3.66 29.28 -2.03
N TYR A 134 -3.22 29.57 -3.26
CA TYR A 134 -2.70 28.51 -4.12
C TYR A 134 -1.37 27.91 -3.62
N ASP A 135 -0.46 28.75 -3.13
CA ASP A 135 0.93 28.37 -2.84
C ASP A 135 1.12 27.83 -1.42
N SER A 136 0.39 28.37 -0.44
CA SER A 136 0.49 27.96 0.96
C SER A 136 -0.50 26.84 1.31
N PHE A 137 -1.63 26.76 0.62
CA PHE A 137 -2.74 25.89 1.00
C PHE A 137 -3.00 24.73 0.02
N LEU A 138 -3.15 25.00 -1.28
CA LEU A 138 -3.38 23.94 -2.28
C LEU A 138 -2.09 23.21 -2.70
N MET A 139 -0.94 23.85 -2.54
CA MET A 139 0.42 23.30 -2.61
C MET A 139 1.12 23.57 -1.26
N PRO A 140 2.14 22.81 -0.80
CA PRO A 140 2.97 21.79 -1.48
C PRO A 140 2.59 20.34 -1.19
N ASN A 141 1.78 20.07 -0.16
CA ASN A 141 1.42 18.71 0.24
C ASN A 141 -0.09 18.59 0.46
N PRO A 142 -0.84 17.97 -0.47
CA PRO A 142 -2.30 17.91 -0.39
C PRO A 142 -2.80 17.02 0.75
N VAL A 143 -1.93 16.28 1.45
CA VAL A 143 -2.29 15.60 2.71
C VAL A 143 -2.74 16.60 3.77
N ARG A 144 -2.20 17.83 3.77
CA ARG A 144 -2.61 18.90 4.70
C ARG A 144 -4.06 19.31 4.51
N LEU A 145 -4.63 19.09 3.32
CA LEU A 145 -6.05 19.35 3.06
C LEU A 145 -6.99 18.49 3.90
N ALA A 146 -6.51 17.41 4.54
CA ALA A 146 -7.29 16.65 5.52
C ALA A 146 -7.28 17.27 6.93
N SER A 147 -6.37 18.20 7.23
CA SER A 147 -6.29 18.88 8.54
C SER A 147 -7.37 19.96 8.64
N ASN A 148 -8.06 20.09 9.78
CA ASN A 148 -9.11 21.10 9.96
C ASN A 148 -8.54 22.50 10.26
N ASP A 149 -7.45 22.60 11.02
CA ASP A 149 -7.05 23.86 11.67
C ASP A 149 -6.65 24.98 10.70
N ASP A 150 -6.00 24.66 9.59
CA ASP A 150 -5.52 25.68 8.62
C ASP A 150 -6.59 26.08 7.58
N ARG A 151 -7.60 25.21 7.34
CA ARG A 151 -8.53 25.39 6.20
C ARG A 151 -9.53 26.51 6.42
N HIS A 152 -10.10 26.59 7.62
CA HIS A 152 -11.14 27.57 7.90
C HIS A 152 -10.58 28.99 7.80
N VAL A 153 -9.40 29.23 8.37
CA VAL A 153 -8.75 30.56 8.37
C VAL A 153 -8.40 31.04 6.96
N GLN A 154 -7.83 30.18 6.11
CA GLN A 154 -7.43 30.57 4.75
C GLN A 154 -8.62 30.71 3.79
N LEU A 155 -9.65 29.87 3.89
CA LEU A 155 -10.84 30.01 3.07
C LEU A 155 -11.67 31.22 3.47
N ASP A 156 -11.81 31.48 4.78
CA ASP A 156 -12.52 32.65 5.26
C ASP A 156 -11.87 33.93 4.74
N GLY A 157 -10.55 34.08 4.94
CA GLY A 157 -9.81 35.24 4.44
C GLY A 157 -10.00 35.45 2.93
N LEU A 158 -9.84 34.40 2.12
CA LEU A 158 -10.01 34.51 0.66
C LEU A 158 -11.44 34.89 0.27
N LEU A 159 -12.45 34.21 0.82
CA LEU A 159 -13.85 34.46 0.47
C LEU A 159 -14.29 35.86 0.86
N TYR A 160 -13.84 36.36 2.03
CA TYR A 160 -14.06 37.74 2.43
C TYR A 160 -13.37 38.72 1.48
N THR A 161 -12.09 38.52 1.14
CA THR A 161 -11.38 39.42 0.21
C THR A 161 -12.00 39.44 -1.17
N VAL A 162 -12.44 38.28 -1.70
CA VAL A 162 -13.16 38.20 -2.98
C VAL A 162 -14.48 38.96 -2.91
N PHE A 163 -15.26 38.75 -1.85
CA PHE A 163 -16.54 39.42 -1.67
C PHE A 163 -16.38 40.94 -1.57
N ILE A 164 -15.44 41.41 -0.75
CA ILE A 164 -15.16 42.83 -0.59
C ILE A 164 -14.66 43.45 -1.90
N SER A 165 -13.71 42.81 -2.59
CA SER A 165 -13.21 43.31 -3.88
C SER A 165 -14.33 43.44 -4.90
N SER A 166 -15.23 42.46 -4.95
CA SER A 166 -16.40 42.52 -5.84
C SER A 166 -17.38 43.63 -5.47
N LEU A 167 -17.52 43.98 -4.19
CA LEU A 167 -18.34 45.10 -3.76
C LEU A 167 -17.68 46.45 -4.07
N GLU A 168 -16.37 46.58 -3.82
CA GLU A 168 -15.60 47.78 -4.11
C GLU A 168 -15.61 48.13 -5.61
N ASP A 169 -15.52 47.11 -6.47
CA ASP A 169 -15.62 47.27 -7.93
C ASP A 169 -17.00 47.81 -8.36
N GLU A 170 -18.08 47.38 -7.69
CA GLU A 170 -19.45 47.80 -8.01
C GLU A 170 -19.77 49.22 -7.48
N ILE A 171 -19.31 49.55 -6.27
CA ILE A 171 -19.59 50.85 -5.63
C ILE A 171 -18.58 51.96 -6.00
N GLY A 172 -17.43 51.61 -6.56
CA GLY A 172 -16.43 52.55 -7.06
C GLY A 172 -15.59 53.26 -6.00
N PHE A 173 -15.56 52.78 -4.75
CA PHE A 173 -14.67 53.31 -3.69
C PHE A 173 -14.24 52.21 -2.72
N LYS A 174 -13.05 52.38 -2.12
CA LYS A 174 -12.52 51.44 -1.13
C LYS A 174 -13.24 51.55 0.21
N LEU A 175 -13.62 50.41 0.76
CA LEU A 175 -14.28 50.31 2.06
C LEU A 175 -13.23 50.29 3.19
N SER A 176 -13.55 50.91 4.34
CA SER A 176 -12.68 50.85 5.52
C SER A 176 -12.84 49.50 6.23
N GLU A 177 -11.71 48.85 6.54
CA GLU A 177 -11.62 47.52 7.17
C GLU A 177 -12.43 47.43 8.48
N GLU A 178 -12.36 48.47 9.32
CA GLU A 178 -13.06 48.55 10.61
C GLU A 178 -14.59 48.60 10.45
N LYS A 179 -15.08 49.28 9.41
CA LYS A 179 -16.52 49.42 9.14
C LYS A 179 -17.11 48.18 8.49
N MET A 180 -16.31 47.45 7.69
CA MET A 180 -16.74 46.20 7.06
C MET A 180 -16.95 45.07 8.07
N GLY A 181 -16.08 44.94 9.07
CA GLY A 181 -16.23 43.92 10.11
C GLY A 181 -17.57 44.03 10.84
N CYS A 182 -17.98 45.25 11.20
CA CYS A 182 -19.29 45.50 11.79
C CYS A 182 -20.44 45.19 10.82
N ALA A 183 -20.39 45.72 9.59
CA ALA A 183 -21.47 45.53 8.61
C ALA A 183 -21.68 44.05 8.24
N LEU A 184 -20.60 43.28 8.09
CA LEU A 184 -20.66 41.85 7.78
C LEU A 184 -21.27 41.03 8.93
N SER A 185 -21.06 41.44 10.17
CA SER A 185 -21.67 40.77 11.34
C SER A 185 -23.20 40.90 11.36
N GLU A 186 -23.74 42.01 10.85
CA GLU A 186 -25.18 42.24 10.72
C GLU A 186 -25.78 41.60 9.46
N LEU A 187 -24.96 41.42 8.40
CA LEU A 187 -25.37 40.86 7.11
C LEU A 187 -25.32 39.33 7.03
N THR A 188 -25.14 38.64 8.15
CA THR A 188 -25.05 37.16 8.24
C THR A 188 -26.16 36.43 7.46
N ARG A 189 -27.36 37.01 7.37
CA ARG A 189 -28.49 36.45 6.60
C ARG A 189 -28.32 36.52 5.07
N TYR A 190 -27.57 37.48 4.56
CA TYR A 190 -27.29 37.65 3.12
C TYR A 190 -26.03 36.91 2.68
N LEU A 191 -25.17 36.52 3.62
CA LEU A 191 -23.96 35.75 3.37
C LEU A 191 -24.23 34.24 3.21
N THR A 192 -25.50 33.79 3.25
CA THR A 192 -25.84 32.36 3.11
C THR A 192 -25.22 31.70 1.87
N PRO A 193 -25.24 32.31 0.67
CA PRO A 193 -24.57 31.73 -0.49
C PRO A 193 -23.05 31.53 -0.29
N LEU A 194 -22.38 32.48 0.35
CA LEU A 194 -20.94 32.39 0.67
C LEU A 194 -20.66 31.28 1.69
N THR A 195 -21.52 31.14 2.70
CA THR A 195 -21.39 30.04 3.68
C THR A 195 -21.62 28.67 3.05
N SER A 196 -22.54 28.55 2.09
CA SER A 196 -22.78 27.32 1.33
C SER A 196 -21.59 26.99 0.44
N LEU A 197 -21.07 27.98 -0.29
CA LEU A 197 -19.89 27.83 -1.14
C LEU A 197 -18.66 27.40 -0.32
N LYS A 198 -18.44 28.03 0.85
CA LYS A 198 -17.39 27.64 1.79
C LYS A 198 -17.52 26.17 2.17
N ALA A 199 -18.69 25.75 2.63
CA ALA A 199 -18.91 24.37 3.07
C ALA A 199 -18.67 23.35 1.94
N GLU A 200 -19.08 23.67 0.72
CA GLU A 200 -18.82 22.82 -0.46
C GLU A 200 -17.34 22.71 -0.78
N ILE A 201 -16.60 23.83 -0.80
CA ILE A 201 -15.17 23.81 -1.06
C ILE A 201 -14.43 23.04 0.03
N GLU A 202 -14.77 23.27 1.30
CA GLU A 202 -14.19 22.53 2.44
C GLU A 202 -14.44 21.03 2.34
N ALA A 203 -15.65 20.62 1.95
CA ALA A 203 -15.98 19.21 1.75
C ALA A 203 -15.14 18.58 0.63
N LEU A 204 -14.95 19.28 -0.49
CA LEU A 204 -14.12 18.82 -1.61
C LEU A 204 -12.63 18.70 -1.23
N LEU A 205 -12.11 19.69 -0.52
CA LEU A 205 -10.72 19.69 -0.07
C LEU A 205 -10.47 18.58 0.95
N ASN A 206 -11.40 18.37 1.88
CA ASN A 206 -11.30 17.28 2.86
C ASN A 206 -11.26 15.91 2.16
N ARG A 207 -12.17 15.65 1.22
CA ARG A 207 -12.19 14.40 0.43
C ARG A 207 -10.88 14.20 -0.32
N THR A 208 -10.36 15.26 -0.94
CA THR A 208 -9.08 15.22 -1.66
C THR A 208 -7.92 14.91 -0.70
N GLY A 209 -7.84 15.59 0.43
CA GLY A 209 -6.80 15.35 1.43
C GLY A 209 -6.85 13.95 2.03
N LEU A 210 -8.04 13.44 2.32
CA LEU A 210 -8.26 12.07 2.79
C LEU A 210 -7.79 11.04 1.76
N PHE A 211 -8.06 11.27 0.48
CA PHE A 211 -7.58 10.40 -0.59
C PHE A 211 -6.05 10.38 -0.68
N PHE A 212 -5.38 11.54 -0.58
CA PHE A 212 -3.92 11.60 -0.51
C PHE A 212 -3.35 10.94 0.75
N LYS A 213 -4.03 11.06 1.89
CA LYS A 213 -3.64 10.37 3.14
C LYS A 213 -3.74 8.86 2.97
N ALA A 214 -4.83 8.37 2.41
CA ALA A 214 -5.03 6.94 2.12
C ALA A 214 -3.97 6.41 1.15
N LEU A 215 -3.65 7.17 0.10
CA LEU A 215 -2.57 6.83 -0.83
C LEU A 215 -1.22 6.66 -0.15
N ASN A 216 -0.86 7.58 0.76
CA ASN A 216 0.41 7.49 1.48
C ASN A 216 0.44 6.36 2.51
N VAL A 217 -0.70 6.01 3.13
CA VAL A 217 -0.80 4.83 3.99
C VAL A 217 -0.59 3.56 3.16
N GLY A 218 -1.28 3.43 2.02
CA GLY A 218 -1.11 2.30 1.11
C GLY A 218 0.31 2.18 0.56
N LEU A 219 0.98 3.32 0.32
CA LEU A 219 2.37 3.35 -0.12
C LEU A 219 3.35 2.81 0.93
N ARG A 220 3.13 3.13 2.22
CA ARG A 220 3.96 2.67 3.34
C ARG A 220 3.70 1.22 3.72
N ALA A 221 2.47 0.74 3.57
CA ALA A 221 2.15 -0.67 3.76
C ALA A 221 2.71 -1.58 2.64
N ALA A 222 3.20 -0.96 1.57
CA ALA A 222 3.83 -1.57 0.41
C ALA A 222 5.38 -1.49 0.46
N GLU A 223 5.96 -1.21 1.64
CA GLU A 223 7.40 -1.16 1.95
C GLU A 223 7.76 -2.23 2.98
#